data_AF-A0A4Q1FL30-F1
#
_entry.id   AF-A0A4Q1FL30-F1
#
_cell.length_a   1.000
_cell.length_b   1.000
_cell.length_c   1.000
_cell.angle_alpha   90.00
_cell.angle_beta   90.00
_cell.angle_gamma   90.00
#
_symmetry.space_group_name_H-M   'P 1'
#
loop_
_entity.id
_entity.type
_entity.pdbx_description
1 polymer ?
#
loop_
_entity_poly.entity_id
_entity_poly.type
_entity_poly.pdbx_seq_one_letter_code
_entity_poly.pdbx_strand_id
1 'polypeptide(L)'
;MSRTRIVKGTYTKISEGEHNMYAKESIITSAGETVTETGVGKGVRYGDPKDSPKREGRIIDILMFVAGTTDPGNTEGTKHKANTSYWKYIDEKTKQETKESLNNLWNRIKELKPQFNDLNIEGDFFSWSGDNDTKERIKASERLFDLLLRMYPGWKNQEVHLHLIGHSHGGNVINQFTELISSKDMIAKSSILKPRKITEFPKEWKVKSITYLSTPFFQKKHQLNHGKLHKECKIINVHNEYDLTQQLIADFSLTNLEGLLKSFEIEKFKKGIETLKSVDKDIILTYLKGIGLPSSHKKRAVPAWKEMAKAFLGMNMITKEFINYINSLKIENSNLQKEKDSFVSLLNSLLRWTYDVYNNYNAGIAKGHDKVTWAQNLNLTQGLSVLNTLFDIKSSPKDSYLLSLLAGLFGENKGITDSIDETSWTPKKQTKALSIIDVPIFESDPYNSRNKRKEFDGFLKGAQGAVHARELEDLLMRLFSQFIKPSMLALVVITIDQVLEPLVFGKLDTEITKLRKNLEVYSKFVGKYHAYLVTSKDEEAFAKEIMKAPGSLSYLAMASHSLSHTQLWKKVEDSLKDVFSSGKNPGYRKKV
;
A
#
# COMPACT_ATOMS: atom_id res chain seq x y z
N MET A 1 27.96 -22.89 -48.39
CA MET A 1 26.71 -23.71 -48.52
C MET A 1 25.58 -22.72 -48.73
N SER A 2 25.08 -22.59 -49.96
CA SER A 2 24.10 -21.54 -50.32
C SER A 2 22.72 -21.84 -49.75
N ARG A 3 22.07 -20.81 -49.17
CA ARG A 3 20.67 -20.87 -48.74
C ARG A 3 19.82 -20.05 -49.69
N THR A 4 19.17 -20.70 -50.65
CA THR A 4 18.16 -20.07 -51.49
C THR A 4 16.87 -19.88 -50.69
N ARG A 5 16.42 -18.63 -50.52
CA ARG A 5 15.11 -18.32 -49.93
C ARG A 5 14.18 -17.85 -51.03
N ILE A 6 13.18 -18.68 -51.36
CA ILE A 6 12.10 -18.31 -52.28
C ILE A 6 10.96 -17.78 -51.43
N VAL A 7 10.65 -16.49 -51.56
CA VAL A 7 9.57 -15.84 -50.80
C VAL A 7 8.37 -15.67 -51.74
N LYS A 8 7.28 -16.41 -51.49
CA LYS A 8 6.01 -16.30 -52.24
C LYS A 8 5.09 -15.16 -51.74
N GLY A 9 5.67 -14.14 -51.12
CA GLY A 9 4.94 -13.04 -50.45
C GLY A 9 5.84 -11.84 -50.16
N THR A 10 5.42 -10.96 -49.25
CA THR A 10 6.16 -9.72 -48.95
C THR A 10 7.33 -9.97 -48.00
N TYR A 11 8.52 -9.47 -48.37
CA TYR A 11 9.70 -9.42 -47.51
C TYR A 11 9.89 -8.00 -46.98
N THR A 12 9.78 -7.81 -45.67
CA THR A 12 9.96 -6.49 -45.03
C THR A 12 11.23 -6.50 -44.19
N LYS A 13 12.20 -5.66 -44.57
CA LYS A 13 13.41 -5.38 -43.78
C LYS A 13 13.41 -3.91 -43.40
N ILE A 14 13.32 -3.64 -42.11
CA ILE A 14 13.37 -2.28 -41.56
C ILE A 14 14.73 -2.15 -40.88
N SER A 15 15.51 -1.17 -41.32
CA SER A 15 16.83 -0.85 -40.74
C SER A 15 16.78 0.60 -40.31
N GLU A 16 16.96 0.88 -39.02
CA GLU A 16 17.13 2.25 -38.51
C GLU A 16 18.63 2.49 -38.29
N GLY A 17 19.26 3.25 -39.19
CA GLY A 17 20.69 3.57 -39.17
C GLY A 17 21.52 2.90 -40.27
N GLU A 18 22.85 3.07 -40.21
CA GLU A 18 23.78 2.45 -41.16
C GLU A 18 23.76 0.91 -41.03
N HIS A 19 23.52 0.24 -42.15
CA HIS A 19 23.35 -1.20 -42.20
C HIS A 19 24.43 -1.84 -43.07
N ASN A 20 25.47 -2.37 -42.44
CA ASN A 20 26.56 -3.08 -43.14
C ASN A 20 26.32 -4.60 -43.10
N MET A 21 26.11 -5.21 -44.27
CA MET A 21 26.08 -6.67 -44.42
C MET A 21 27.42 -7.16 -44.98
N TYR A 22 28.12 -7.98 -44.20
CA TYR A 22 29.28 -8.74 -44.68
C TYR A 22 28.88 -10.19 -44.88
N ALA A 23 29.06 -10.69 -46.09
CA ALA A 23 28.88 -12.08 -46.44
C ALA A 23 30.13 -12.59 -47.15
N LYS A 24 30.62 -13.77 -46.75
CA LYS A 24 31.76 -14.45 -47.40
C LYS A 24 31.37 -15.13 -48.73
N GLU A 25 30.07 -15.18 -49.05
CA GLU A 25 29.50 -15.85 -50.23
C GLU A 25 28.38 -14.97 -50.84
N SER A 26 28.10 -15.14 -52.14
CA SER A 26 27.08 -14.36 -52.87
C SER A 26 25.67 -14.53 -52.31
N ILE A 27 25.02 -13.40 -51.99
CA ILE A 27 23.59 -13.34 -51.67
C ILE A 27 22.85 -12.95 -52.95
N ILE A 28 22.13 -13.90 -53.55
CA ILE A 28 21.24 -13.63 -54.69
C ILE A 28 19.81 -13.54 -54.16
N THR A 29 19.19 -12.38 -54.30
CA THR A 29 17.77 -12.16 -53.99
C THR A 29 17.06 -11.78 -55.28
N SER A 30 16.14 -12.61 -55.76
CA SER A 30 15.27 -12.27 -56.89
C SER A 30 13.83 -12.13 -56.40
N ALA A 31 13.23 -10.96 -56.65
CA ALA A 31 11.79 -10.76 -56.56
C ALA A 31 11.21 -10.91 -57.97
N GLY A 32 10.05 -11.54 -58.10
CA GLY A 32 9.37 -11.73 -59.40
C GLY A 32 8.80 -10.43 -59.99
N GLU A 33 8.69 -9.38 -59.17
CA GLU A 33 8.29 -8.03 -59.58
C GLU A 33 9.14 -7.00 -58.84
N THR A 34 9.53 -5.95 -59.56
CA THR A 34 10.28 -4.81 -59.02
C THR A 34 9.29 -3.68 -58.73
N VAL A 35 9.14 -3.31 -57.46
CA VAL A 35 8.44 -2.09 -57.06
C VAL A 35 9.51 -1.03 -56.76
N THR A 36 9.61 -0.01 -57.61
CA THR A 36 10.51 1.13 -57.42
C THR A 36 9.72 2.30 -56.86
N GLU A 37 10.05 2.77 -55.67
CA GLU A 37 9.35 3.89 -55.03
C GLU A 37 10.33 4.94 -54.51
N THR A 38 10.00 6.20 -54.79
CA THR A 38 10.72 7.37 -54.30
C THR A 38 10.42 7.55 -52.81
N GLY A 39 11.44 7.47 -51.96
CA GLY A 39 11.29 7.64 -50.51
C GLY A 39 10.75 9.03 -50.17
N VAL A 40 9.53 9.09 -49.63
CA VAL A 40 9.00 10.29 -48.96
C VAL A 40 9.59 10.37 -47.56
N GLY A 41 9.98 11.57 -47.11
CA GLY A 41 10.73 11.80 -45.86
C GLY A 41 10.08 11.34 -44.54
N LYS A 42 8.91 10.71 -44.58
CA LYS A 42 8.21 10.10 -43.42
C LYS A 42 7.93 8.60 -43.59
N GLY A 43 8.44 7.97 -44.65
CA GLY A 43 8.15 6.58 -45.02
C GLY A 43 6.76 6.40 -45.64
N VAL A 44 6.58 5.34 -46.43
CA VAL A 44 5.29 4.93 -46.99
C VAL A 44 4.77 3.73 -46.21
N ARG A 45 3.50 3.75 -45.78
CA ARG A 45 2.84 2.65 -45.08
C ARG A 45 1.79 2.00 -45.99
N TYR A 46 2.01 0.73 -46.35
CA TYR A 46 1.06 -0.05 -47.14
C TYR A 46 0.13 -0.86 -46.25
N GLY A 47 -1.06 -0.31 -46.01
CA GLY A 47 -2.13 -0.97 -45.26
C GLY A 47 -1.76 -1.33 -43.82
N ASP A 48 -2.67 -2.06 -43.18
CA ASP A 48 -2.41 -2.72 -41.91
C ASP A 48 -2.08 -4.20 -42.17
N PRO A 49 -1.10 -4.80 -41.45
CA PRO A 49 -0.84 -6.23 -41.55
C PRO A 49 -2.11 -7.03 -41.30
N LYS A 50 -2.41 -7.99 -42.19
CA LYS A 50 -3.49 -8.95 -41.96
C LYS A 50 -3.12 -9.87 -40.79
N ASP A 51 -4.13 -10.28 -40.03
CA ASP A 51 -3.94 -11.26 -38.96
C ASP A 51 -3.43 -12.59 -39.52
N SER A 52 -2.64 -13.31 -38.74
CA SER A 52 -2.09 -14.61 -39.16
C SER A 52 -3.22 -15.66 -39.31
N PRO A 53 -3.08 -16.62 -40.25
CA PRO A 53 -4.05 -17.70 -40.41
C PRO A 53 -4.06 -18.61 -39.17
N LYS A 54 -5.25 -19.09 -38.79
CA LYS A 54 -5.46 -20.04 -37.69
C LYS A 54 -4.71 -21.35 -37.99
N ARG A 55 -3.96 -21.86 -37.02
CA ARG A 55 -3.35 -23.21 -37.09
C ARG A 55 -4.23 -24.18 -36.31
N GLU A 56 -4.74 -25.21 -36.98
CA GLU A 56 -5.61 -26.21 -36.36
C GLU A 56 -4.87 -26.97 -35.24
N GLY A 57 -5.57 -27.24 -34.13
CA GLY A 57 -5.07 -28.02 -33.00
C GLY A 57 -4.00 -27.36 -32.12
N ARG A 58 -3.54 -26.14 -32.47
CA ARG A 58 -2.56 -25.40 -31.66
C ARG A 58 -3.27 -24.54 -30.61
N ILE A 59 -3.05 -24.80 -29.33
CA ILE A 59 -3.50 -23.93 -28.25
C ILE A 59 -2.29 -23.19 -27.68
N ILE A 60 -2.44 -21.89 -27.42
CA ILE A 60 -1.40 -21.05 -26.83
C ILE A 60 -1.80 -20.70 -25.41
N ASP A 61 -0.96 -21.01 -24.44
CA ASP A 61 -1.16 -20.56 -23.06
C ASP A 61 -0.38 -19.26 -22.83
N ILE A 62 -1.03 -18.27 -22.23
CA ILE A 62 -0.40 -17.00 -21.84
C ILE A 62 -0.65 -16.78 -20.35
N LEU A 63 0.42 -16.89 -19.56
CA LEU A 63 0.41 -16.55 -18.15
C LEU A 63 0.83 -15.10 -17.95
N MET A 64 -0.03 -14.30 -17.32
CA MET A 64 0.15 -12.86 -17.13
C MET A 64 0.11 -12.50 -15.64
N PHE A 65 1.19 -11.88 -15.15
CA PHE A 65 1.26 -11.31 -13.81
C PHE A 65 0.69 -9.90 -13.77
N VAL A 66 -0.13 -9.65 -12.76
CA VAL A 66 -0.78 -8.37 -12.49
C VAL A 66 -0.47 -8.01 -11.04
N ALA A 67 0.60 -7.23 -10.85
CA ALA A 67 1.04 -6.79 -9.54
C ALA A 67 0.00 -5.88 -8.87
N GLY A 68 -0.08 -5.97 -7.54
CA GLY A 68 -0.63 -4.89 -6.71
C GLY A 68 0.19 -3.60 -6.83
N THR A 69 -0.31 -2.51 -6.26
CA THR A 69 0.51 -1.30 -6.07
C THR A 69 1.47 -1.53 -4.90
N THR A 70 2.26 -0.53 -4.50
CA THR A 70 3.21 -0.68 -3.39
C THR A 70 2.43 -0.75 -2.07
N ASP A 71 1.90 -1.92 -1.73
CA ASP A 71 1.02 -2.14 -0.59
C ASP A 71 1.73 -1.86 0.75
N PRO A 72 1.11 -1.19 1.74
CA PRO A 72 0.07 -0.17 1.68
C PRO A 72 0.66 1.27 1.73
N GLY A 73 1.87 1.47 1.24
CA GLY A 73 2.59 2.74 1.37
C GLY A 73 3.34 3.12 0.12
N ASN A 74 2.67 3.68 -0.89
CA ASN A 74 3.38 4.51 -1.87
C ASN A 74 3.72 5.85 -1.21
N THR A 75 4.76 5.88 -0.38
CA THR A 75 5.22 7.08 0.32
C THR A 75 5.87 8.11 -0.61
N GLU A 76 6.06 7.77 -1.89
CA GLU A 76 6.87 8.55 -2.83
C GLU A 76 6.05 9.39 -3.81
N GLY A 77 4.71 9.27 -3.82
CA GLY A 77 3.83 10.16 -4.61
C GLY A 77 4.05 10.09 -6.14
N THR A 78 4.63 9.00 -6.65
CA THR A 78 4.97 8.81 -8.07
C THR A 78 3.98 7.88 -8.80
N LYS A 79 3.70 8.18 -10.07
CA LYS A 79 2.88 7.35 -10.98
C LYS A 79 3.64 6.09 -11.47
N HIS A 80 2.89 5.04 -11.82
CA HIS A 80 3.36 3.78 -12.43
C HIS A 80 4.31 2.89 -11.58
N LYS A 81 4.06 2.74 -10.27
CA LYS A 81 4.87 1.89 -9.37
C LYS A 81 4.21 0.59 -8.91
N ALA A 82 3.43 -0.08 -9.76
CA ALA A 82 3.18 -1.50 -9.52
C ALA A 82 4.55 -2.18 -9.48
N ASN A 83 4.89 -2.73 -8.32
CA ASN A 83 6.26 -3.13 -8.04
C ASN A 83 6.52 -4.51 -8.65
N THR A 84 6.69 -4.56 -9.97
CA THR A 84 7.03 -5.80 -10.67
C THR A 84 8.38 -6.38 -10.21
N SER A 85 9.20 -5.58 -9.51
CA SER A 85 10.45 -6.05 -8.92
C SER A 85 10.25 -6.96 -7.70
N TYR A 86 9.14 -6.90 -6.95
CA TYR A 86 8.94 -7.86 -5.84
C TYR A 86 8.68 -9.29 -6.33
N TRP A 87 8.23 -9.48 -7.57
CA TRP A 87 8.19 -10.81 -8.17
C TRP A 87 9.60 -11.40 -8.27
N LYS A 88 10.58 -10.53 -8.54
CA LYS A 88 11.99 -10.82 -8.79
C LYS A 88 12.81 -10.50 -7.55
N TYR A 89 12.69 -11.33 -6.53
CA TYR A 89 13.44 -11.11 -5.29
C TYR A 89 14.96 -11.23 -5.54
N ILE A 90 15.69 -10.16 -5.22
CA ILE A 90 17.15 -10.07 -5.19
C ILE A 90 17.53 -9.91 -3.72
N ASP A 91 18.59 -10.58 -3.29
CA ASP A 91 19.04 -10.49 -1.90
C ASP A 91 19.39 -9.02 -1.56
N GLU A 92 18.74 -8.47 -0.53
CA GLU A 92 18.85 -7.05 -0.22
C GLU A 92 20.22 -6.63 0.31
N LYS A 93 20.96 -7.56 0.92
CA LYS A 93 22.28 -7.30 1.53
C LYS A 93 23.39 -7.31 0.49
N THR A 94 23.35 -8.29 -0.40
CA THR A 94 24.37 -8.52 -1.43
C THR A 94 24.04 -7.82 -2.74
N LYS A 95 22.77 -7.43 -2.95
CA LYS A 95 22.25 -6.92 -4.23
C LYS A 95 22.50 -7.89 -5.40
N GLN A 96 22.65 -9.19 -5.12
CA GLN A 96 22.92 -10.24 -6.10
C GLN A 96 21.85 -11.34 -6.03
N GLU A 97 21.73 -12.11 -7.11
CA GLU A 97 20.90 -13.32 -7.12
C GLU A 97 21.60 -14.42 -6.32
N THR A 98 20.96 -14.90 -5.26
CA THR A 98 21.41 -16.06 -4.48
C THR A 98 20.48 -17.24 -4.76
N LYS A 99 20.91 -18.46 -4.43
CA LYS A 99 20.06 -19.65 -4.57
C LYS A 99 18.75 -19.51 -3.77
N GLU A 100 18.82 -18.88 -2.61
CA GLU A 100 17.67 -18.57 -1.76
C GLU A 100 16.81 -17.47 -2.38
N SER A 101 17.43 -16.41 -2.92
CA SER A 101 16.68 -15.32 -3.55
C SER A 101 15.94 -15.77 -4.81
N LEU A 102 16.49 -16.76 -5.52
CA LEU A 102 15.89 -17.37 -6.70
C LEU A 102 14.74 -18.34 -6.37
N ASN A 103 14.56 -18.75 -5.11
CA ASN A 103 13.42 -19.57 -4.69
C ASN A 103 12.14 -18.73 -4.49
N ASN A 104 11.74 -17.99 -5.51
CA ASN A 104 10.58 -17.09 -5.49
C ASN A 104 9.51 -17.49 -6.53
N LEU A 105 8.33 -16.88 -6.43
CA LEU A 105 7.21 -17.17 -7.32
C LEU A 105 7.56 -17.05 -8.82
N TRP A 106 8.25 -15.98 -9.20
CA TRP A 106 8.57 -15.67 -10.60
C TRP A 106 9.50 -16.70 -11.23
N ASN A 107 10.61 -17.00 -10.57
CA ASN A 107 11.61 -17.92 -11.08
C ASN A 107 11.06 -19.35 -11.14
N ARG A 108 10.29 -19.76 -10.12
CA ARG A 108 9.60 -21.07 -10.12
C ARG A 108 8.55 -21.20 -11.22
N ILE A 109 7.83 -20.13 -11.55
CA ILE A 109 6.91 -20.12 -12.69
C ILE A 109 7.66 -20.19 -14.03
N LYS A 110 8.82 -19.52 -14.16
CA LYS A 110 9.67 -19.65 -15.36
C LYS A 110 10.19 -21.06 -15.58
N GLU A 111 10.45 -21.82 -14.52
CA GLU A 111 10.83 -23.24 -14.61
C GLU A 111 9.72 -24.10 -15.24
N LEU A 112 8.47 -23.64 -15.27
CA LEU A 112 7.35 -24.33 -15.90
C LEU A 112 7.35 -24.18 -17.43
N LYS A 113 7.83 -23.05 -17.97
CA LYS A 113 7.81 -22.74 -19.40
C LYS A 113 8.30 -23.89 -20.30
N PRO A 114 9.49 -24.50 -20.09
CA PRO A 114 9.98 -25.55 -20.97
C PRO A 114 9.21 -26.89 -20.83
N GLN A 115 8.34 -27.04 -19.83
CA GLN A 115 7.56 -28.27 -19.58
C GLN A 115 6.31 -28.37 -20.48
N PHE A 116 5.94 -27.28 -21.17
CA PHE A 116 4.73 -27.18 -22.01
C PHE A 116 5.09 -26.68 -23.42
N ASN A 117 4.30 -27.04 -24.43
CA ASN A 117 4.68 -26.77 -25.82
C ASN A 117 4.59 -25.29 -26.23
N ASP A 118 3.62 -24.53 -25.68
CA ASP A 118 3.37 -23.14 -26.10
C ASP A 118 2.92 -22.26 -24.93
N LEU A 119 3.64 -22.39 -23.81
CA LEU A 119 3.44 -21.57 -22.61
C LEU A 119 4.28 -20.29 -22.68
N ASN A 120 3.59 -19.15 -22.67
CA ASN A 120 4.17 -17.82 -22.66
C ASN A 120 3.95 -17.20 -21.27
N ILE A 121 4.96 -16.49 -20.76
CA ILE A 121 4.94 -15.93 -19.40
C ILE A 121 5.32 -14.46 -19.50
N GLU A 122 4.42 -13.60 -19.05
CA GLU A 122 4.57 -12.14 -19.03
C GLU A 122 4.43 -11.60 -17.61
N GLY A 123 5.44 -10.86 -17.16
CA GLY A 123 5.37 -10.12 -15.90
C GLY A 123 6.27 -8.89 -15.85
N ASP A 124 6.92 -8.56 -16.96
CA ASP A 124 7.92 -7.50 -17.04
C ASP A 124 7.34 -6.18 -17.55
N PHE A 125 6.26 -6.24 -18.33
CA PHE A 125 5.75 -5.09 -19.08
C PHE A 125 4.52 -4.42 -18.48
N PHE A 126 3.76 -5.11 -17.63
CA PHE A 126 2.54 -4.55 -17.06
C PHE A 126 2.84 -3.81 -15.74
N SER A 127 2.59 -2.50 -15.71
CA SER A 127 2.63 -1.69 -14.49
C SER A 127 1.46 -0.70 -14.46
N TRP A 128 0.97 -0.43 -13.26
CA TRP A 128 -0.10 0.54 -12.99
C TRP A 128 0.14 1.26 -11.66
N SER A 129 -0.68 2.26 -11.34
CA SER A 129 -0.61 3.04 -10.10
C SER A 129 -1.99 3.56 -9.74
N GLY A 130 -2.23 3.85 -8.47
CA GLY A 130 -3.51 4.32 -7.97
C GLY A 130 -3.87 3.51 -6.74
N ASP A 131 -3.16 3.78 -5.65
CA ASP A 131 -3.36 3.07 -4.37
C ASP A 131 -4.83 3.13 -3.99
N ASN A 132 -5.44 1.94 -3.92
CA ASN A 132 -6.83 1.70 -3.61
C ASN A 132 -7.89 2.57 -4.34
N ASP A 133 -7.60 3.09 -5.53
CA ASP A 133 -8.52 3.95 -6.31
C ASP A 133 -9.30 3.17 -7.38
N THR A 134 -10.62 3.38 -7.43
CA THR A 134 -11.53 2.67 -8.35
C THR A 134 -11.24 3.01 -9.82
N LYS A 135 -10.99 4.29 -10.14
CA LYS A 135 -10.80 4.77 -11.52
C LYS A 135 -9.48 4.26 -12.09
N GLU A 136 -8.43 4.23 -11.27
CA GLU A 136 -7.13 3.72 -11.68
C GLU A 136 -7.14 2.20 -11.88
N ARG A 137 -7.90 1.43 -11.10
CA ARG A 137 -8.13 0.00 -11.38
C ARG A 137 -8.81 -0.24 -12.73
N ILE A 138 -9.79 0.59 -13.09
CA ILE A 138 -10.44 0.52 -14.42
C ILE A 138 -9.43 0.83 -15.53
N LYS A 139 -8.69 1.94 -15.43
CA LYS A 139 -7.66 2.28 -16.42
C LYS A 139 -6.57 1.20 -16.54
N ALA A 140 -6.16 0.60 -15.43
CA ALA A 140 -5.20 -0.49 -15.42
C ALA A 140 -5.71 -1.70 -16.23
N SER A 141 -7.00 -2.02 -16.14
CA SER A 141 -7.60 -3.09 -16.94
C SER A 141 -7.59 -2.79 -18.46
N GLU A 142 -7.81 -1.53 -18.85
CA GLU A 142 -7.71 -1.10 -20.25
C GLU A 142 -6.29 -1.22 -20.78
N ARG A 143 -5.28 -0.83 -19.96
CA ARG A 143 -3.86 -0.98 -20.28
C ARG A 143 -3.45 -2.45 -20.39
N LEU A 144 -4.00 -3.31 -19.53
CA LEU A 144 -3.74 -4.75 -19.57
C LEU A 144 -4.22 -5.34 -20.90
N PHE A 145 -5.43 -4.97 -21.33
CA PHE A 145 -5.96 -5.43 -22.59
C PHE A 145 -5.13 -4.93 -23.79
N ASP A 146 -4.78 -3.64 -23.79
CA ASP A 146 -3.89 -3.07 -24.82
C ASP A 146 -2.54 -3.79 -24.89
N LEU A 147 -1.92 -4.06 -23.74
CA LEU A 147 -0.63 -4.76 -23.67
C LEU A 147 -0.72 -6.16 -24.29
N LEU A 148 -1.74 -6.94 -23.92
CA LEU A 148 -1.93 -8.28 -24.45
C LEU A 148 -2.03 -8.29 -25.98
N LEU A 149 -2.78 -7.34 -26.57
CA LEU A 149 -2.92 -7.25 -28.03
C LEU A 149 -1.63 -6.78 -28.73
N ARG A 150 -0.83 -5.94 -28.06
CA ARG A 150 0.47 -5.49 -28.60
C ARG A 150 1.56 -6.55 -28.53
N MET A 151 1.58 -7.34 -27.46
CA MET A 151 2.56 -8.42 -27.29
C MET A 151 2.24 -9.60 -28.20
N TYR A 152 0.95 -9.84 -28.46
CA TYR A 152 0.49 -11.03 -29.19
C TYR A 152 -0.40 -10.72 -30.40
N PRO A 153 0.01 -9.80 -31.31
CA PRO A 153 -0.83 -9.39 -32.44
C PRO A 153 -1.07 -10.53 -33.43
N GLY A 154 -0.14 -11.49 -33.54
CA GLY A 154 -0.23 -12.63 -34.44
C GLY A 154 -1.19 -13.74 -34.00
N TRP A 155 -1.77 -13.66 -32.80
CA TRP A 155 -2.56 -14.75 -32.22
C TRP A 155 -4.05 -14.43 -32.06
N LYS A 156 -4.53 -13.30 -32.60
CA LYS A 156 -5.95 -12.91 -32.50
C LYS A 156 -6.93 -13.92 -33.10
N ASN A 157 -6.48 -14.67 -34.12
CA ASN A 157 -7.25 -15.74 -34.76
C ASN A 157 -6.90 -17.15 -34.25
N GLN A 158 -6.04 -17.24 -33.22
CA GLN A 158 -5.64 -18.52 -32.61
C GLN A 158 -6.40 -18.74 -31.30
N GLU A 159 -6.62 -20.01 -30.96
CA GLU A 159 -7.09 -20.39 -29.63
C GLU A 159 -6.03 -20.04 -28.58
N VAL A 160 -6.39 -19.14 -27.66
CA VAL A 160 -5.51 -18.63 -26.61
C VAL A 160 -6.19 -18.77 -25.27
N HIS A 161 -5.49 -19.40 -24.33
CA HIS A 161 -5.90 -19.54 -22.94
C HIS A 161 -5.08 -18.61 -22.06
N LEU A 162 -5.76 -17.63 -21.46
CA LEU A 162 -5.16 -16.67 -20.53
C LEU A 162 -5.18 -17.25 -19.12
N HIS A 163 -4.03 -17.20 -18.45
CA HIS A 163 -3.82 -17.57 -17.06
C HIS A 163 -3.37 -16.33 -16.28
N LEU A 164 -4.26 -15.73 -15.51
CA LEU A 164 -4.02 -14.43 -14.89
C LEU A 164 -3.61 -14.63 -13.43
N ILE A 165 -2.50 -14.03 -12.99
CA ILE A 165 -2.04 -14.06 -11.59
C ILE A 165 -2.08 -12.64 -11.04
N GLY A 166 -2.96 -12.37 -10.08
CA GLY A 166 -3.12 -11.06 -9.46
C GLY A 166 -2.71 -11.06 -8.00
N HIS A 167 -1.84 -10.13 -7.59
CA HIS A 167 -1.56 -9.88 -6.17
C HIS A 167 -2.32 -8.65 -5.67
N SER A 168 -2.86 -8.70 -4.45
CA SER A 168 -3.57 -7.58 -3.82
C SER A 168 -4.64 -7.02 -4.79
N HIS A 169 -4.68 -5.70 -4.98
CA HIS A 169 -5.54 -5.02 -5.94
C HIS A 169 -5.28 -5.37 -7.41
N GLY A 170 -4.15 -5.99 -7.75
CA GLY A 170 -3.91 -6.57 -9.07
C GLY A 170 -4.94 -7.66 -9.42
N GLY A 171 -5.43 -8.41 -8.44
CA GLY A 171 -6.58 -9.31 -8.64
C GLY A 171 -7.88 -8.57 -8.98
N ASN A 172 -8.09 -7.38 -8.42
CA ASN A 172 -9.25 -6.54 -8.77
C ASN A 172 -9.10 -5.92 -10.17
N VAL A 173 -7.87 -5.64 -10.62
CA VAL A 173 -7.59 -5.26 -12.02
C VAL A 173 -7.95 -6.39 -12.97
N ILE A 174 -7.64 -7.65 -12.62
CA ILE A 174 -8.08 -8.82 -13.39
C ILE A 174 -9.61 -8.87 -13.47
N ASN A 175 -10.32 -8.67 -12.37
CA ASN A 175 -11.79 -8.66 -12.38
C ASN A 175 -12.33 -7.55 -13.29
N GLN A 176 -11.77 -6.34 -13.21
CA GLN A 176 -12.13 -5.23 -14.12
C GLN A 176 -11.78 -5.55 -15.57
N PHE A 177 -10.68 -6.26 -15.83
CA PHE A 177 -10.35 -6.73 -17.17
C PHE A 177 -11.40 -7.72 -17.69
N THR A 178 -11.88 -8.66 -16.86
CA THR A 178 -12.96 -9.58 -17.26
C THR A 178 -14.26 -8.84 -17.59
N GLU A 179 -14.58 -7.78 -16.85
CA GLU A 179 -15.74 -6.93 -17.11
C GLU A 179 -15.58 -6.15 -18.42
N LEU A 180 -14.40 -5.54 -18.64
CA LEU A 180 -14.06 -4.81 -19.85
C LEU A 180 -14.23 -5.66 -21.11
N ILE A 181 -13.76 -6.91 -21.10
CA ILE A 181 -13.81 -7.81 -22.26
C ILE A 181 -15.17 -8.51 -22.45
N SER A 182 -16.13 -8.29 -21.55
CA SER A 182 -17.42 -8.96 -21.57
C SER A 182 -18.25 -8.61 -22.81
N SER A 183 -18.14 -7.37 -23.31
CA SER A 183 -18.90 -6.88 -24.46
C SER A 183 -18.17 -5.79 -25.25
N LYS A 184 -18.61 -5.57 -26.50
CA LYS A 184 -18.11 -4.45 -27.33
C LYS A 184 -18.44 -3.09 -26.73
N ASP A 185 -19.59 -2.98 -26.04
CA ASP A 185 -20.02 -1.73 -25.41
C ASP A 185 -19.10 -1.31 -24.27
N MET A 186 -18.60 -2.28 -23.49
CA MET A 186 -17.63 -1.99 -22.42
C MET A 186 -16.30 -1.54 -23.00
N ILE A 187 -15.83 -2.18 -24.08
CA ILE A 187 -14.61 -1.75 -24.80
C ILE A 187 -14.78 -0.35 -25.40
N ALA A 188 -15.96 -0.04 -25.97
CA ALA A 188 -16.24 1.24 -26.61
C ALA A 188 -16.21 2.43 -25.61
N LYS A 189 -16.47 2.17 -24.32
CA LYS A 189 -16.38 3.17 -23.24
C LYS A 189 -14.94 3.46 -22.82
N SER A 190 -13.97 2.64 -23.21
CA SER A 190 -12.58 2.81 -22.79
C SER A 190 -11.95 4.05 -23.42
N SER A 191 -11.33 4.86 -22.56
CA SER A 191 -10.56 6.03 -22.98
C SER A 191 -9.21 5.68 -23.63
N ILE A 192 -8.65 4.51 -23.30
CA ILE A 192 -7.34 4.04 -23.77
C ILE A 192 -7.46 3.22 -25.07
N LEU A 193 -8.50 2.40 -25.20
CA LEU A 193 -8.65 1.47 -26.33
C LEU A 193 -9.27 2.14 -27.55
N LYS A 194 -10.18 3.10 -27.35
CA LYS A 194 -10.86 3.82 -28.44
C LYS A 194 -9.90 4.52 -29.40
N PRO A 195 -8.89 5.31 -28.96
CA PRO A 195 -7.90 5.91 -29.86
C PRO A 195 -7.07 4.88 -30.65
N ARG A 196 -6.95 3.65 -30.14
CA ARG A 196 -6.20 2.55 -30.77
C ARG A 196 -7.06 1.68 -31.68
N LYS A 197 -8.33 2.03 -31.87
CA LYS A 197 -9.30 1.31 -32.71
C LYS A 197 -9.47 -0.16 -32.29
N ILE A 198 -9.27 -0.47 -31.01
CA ILE A 198 -9.56 -1.79 -30.45
C ILE A 198 -11.05 -1.80 -30.10
N THR A 199 -11.84 -2.63 -30.79
CA THR A 199 -13.31 -2.62 -30.70
C THR A 199 -13.91 -3.91 -30.15
N GLU A 200 -13.14 -4.99 -30.10
CA GLU A 200 -13.59 -6.28 -29.61
C GLU A 200 -12.46 -7.10 -29.00
N PHE A 201 -12.82 -8.00 -28.09
CA PHE A 201 -11.93 -9.03 -27.59
C PHE A 201 -11.80 -10.15 -28.63
N PRO A 202 -10.58 -10.69 -28.91
CA PRO A 202 -10.41 -11.75 -29.88
C PRO A 202 -11.32 -12.95 -29.59
N LYS A 203 -12.01 -13.44 -30.63
CA LYS A 203 -13.12 -14.41 -30.48
C LYS A 203 -12.70 -15.72 -29.83
N GLU A 204 -11.50 -16.20 -30.19
CA GLU A 204 -10.94 -17.49 -29.78
C GLU A 204 -10.20 -17.42 -28.44
N TRP A 205 -10.07 -16.24 -27.84
CA TRP A 205 -9.39 -16.07 -26.56
C TRP A 205 -10.34 -16.34 -25.40
N LYS A 206 -9.85 -16.98 -24.34
CA LYS A 206 -10.59 -17.25 -23.10
C LYS A 206 -9.69 -17.12 -21.87
N VAL A 207 -10.28 -16.75 -20.73
CA VAL A 207 -9.58 -16.84 -19.43
C VAL A 207 -9.77 -18.24 -18.85
N LYS A 208 -8.69 -19.02 -18.76
CA LYS A 208 -8.71 -20.44 -18.34
C LYS A 208 -8.34 -20.61 -16.87
N SER A 209 -7.59 -19.69 -16.27
CA SER A 209 -7.43 -19.67 -14.82
C SER A 209 -7.16 -18.27 -14.28
N ILE A 210 -7.55 -18.06 -13.02
CA ILE A 210 -7.21 -16.86 -12.26
C ILE A 210 -6.62 -17.31 -10.92
N THR A 211 -5.40 -16.85 -10.63
CA THR A 211 -4.74 -17.03 -9.33
C THR A 211 -4.78 -15.71 -8.59
N TYR A 212 -5.51 -15.67 -7.48
CA TYR A 212 -5.53 -14.55 -6.56
C TYR A 212 -4.49 -14.78 -5.46
N LEU A 213 -3.61 -13.82 -5.25
CA LEU A 213 -2.60 -13.79 -4.22
C LEU A 213 -2.94 -12.64 -3.27
N SER A 214 -3.46 -12.94 -2.09
CA SER A 214 -3.88 -11.92 -1.13
C SER A 214 -4.80 -10.83 -1.72
N THR A 215 -5.68 -11.17 -2.68
CA THR A 215 -6.61 -10.19 -3.28
C THR A 215 -7.80 -9.92 -2.36
N PRO A 216 -8.14 -8.65 -2.06
CA PRO A 216 -9.38 -8.32 -1.37
C PRO A 216 -10.59 -8.47 -2.30
N PHE A 217 -11.59 -9.26 -1.89
CA PHE A 217 -12.84 -9.46 -2.62
C PHE A 217 -13.93 -8.55 -2.10
N PHE A 218 -14.09 -7.41 -2.79
CA PHE A 218 -15.16 -6.44 -2.60
C PHE A 218 -16.56 -7.07 -2.74
N GLN A 219 -17.52 -6.69 -1.90
CA GLN A 219 -18.89 -7.19 -2.00
C GLN A 219 -19.70 -6.52 -3.12
N LYS A 220 -19.37 -5.28 -3.51
CA LYS A 220 -20.11 -4.51 -4.52
C LYS A 220 -19.26 -4.16 -5.72
N LYS A 221 -18.03 -3.70 -5.51
CA LYS A 221 -17.12 -3.27 -6.59
C LYS A 221 -16.30 -4.43 -7.15
N HIS A 222 -15.67 -4.23 -8.31
CA HIS A 222 -14.65 -5.15 -8.87
C HIS A 222 -15.08 -6.62 -8.92
N GLN A 223 -16.34 -6.88 -9.29
CA GLN A 223 -16.87 -8.24 -9.40
C GLN A 223 -16.25 -8.98 -10.59
N LEU A 224 -16.06 -10.29 -10.45
CA LEU A 224 -15.61 -11.15 -11.53
C LEU A 224 -16.72 -11.31 -12.58
N ASN A 225 -16.43 -10.97 -13.84
CA ASN A 225 -17.33 -11.24 -14.95
C ASN A 225 -17.04 -12.62 -15.57
N HIS A 226 -18.10 -13.38 -15.85
CA HIS A 226 -18.01 -14.77 -16.27
C HIS A 226 -18.07 -14.97 -17.79
N GLY A 227 -18.39 -13.92 -18.57
CA GLY A 227 -18.77 -14.04 -19.98
C GLY A 227 -17.64 -14.46 -20.94
N LYS A 228 -16.38 -14.21 -20.57
CA LYS A 228 -15.18 -14.62 -21.35
C LYS A 228 -14.31 -15.66 -20.64
N LEU A 229 -14.80 -16.24 -19.56
CA LEU A 229 -14.12 -17.35 -18.91
C LEU A 229 -14.28 -18.62 -19.75
N HIS A 230 -13.27 -19.46 -19.73
CA HIS A 230 -13.36 -20.81 -20.28
C HIS A 230 -14.34 -21.64 -19.42
N LYS A 231 -15.04 -22.62 -20.01
CA LYS A 231 -16.01 -23.48 -19.30
C LYS A 231 -15.40 -24.23 -18.10
N GLU A 232 -14.12 -24.56 -18.20
CA GLU A 232 -13.30 -25.21 -17.16
C GLU A 232 -12.38 -24.18 -16.47
N CYS A 233 -12.79 -22.92 -16.38
CA CYS A 233 -11.98 -21.92 -15.69
C CYS A 233 -11.77 -22.32 -14.23
N LYS A 234 -10.51 -22.29 -13.77
CA LYS A 234 -10.17 -22.58 -12.37
C LYS A 234 -9.78 -21.31 -11.64
N ILE A 235 -10.30 -21.17 -10.42
CA ILE A 235 -9.90 -20.12 -9.49
C ILE A 235 -8.95 -20.73 -8.47
N ILE A 236 -7.78 -20.13 -8.30
CA ILE A 236 -6.80 -20.52 -7.27
C ILE A 236 -6.72 -19.34 -6.30
N ASN A 237 -7.09 -19.56 -5.04
CA ASN A 237 -7.13 -18.51 -4.03
C ASN A 237 -6.05 -18.76 -2.97
N VAL A 238 -4.99 -17.95 -2.99
CA VAL A 238 -3.94 -17.98 -1.99
C VAL A 238 -4.19 -16.84 -1.01
N HIS A 239 -4.36 -17.17 0.27
CA HIS A 239 -4.68 -16.18 1.30
C HIS A 239 -4.00 -16.50 2.62
N ASN A 240 -3.72 -15.44 3.38
CA ASN A 240 -3.27 -15.52 4.75
C ASN A 240 -4.34 -14.91 5.65
N GLU A 241 -4.86 -15.67 6.58
CA GLU A 241 -5.94 -15.23 7.45
C GLU A 241 -5.49 -14.16 8.45
N TYR A 242 -4.19 -13.93 8.63
CA TYR A 242 -3.64 -12.81 9.39
C TYR A 242 -3.51 -11.52 8.57
N ASP A 243 -3.78 -11.56 7.26
CA ASP A 243 -3.73 -10.41 6.36
C ASP A 243 -4.81 -9.40 6.71
N LEU A 244 -4.41 -8.30 7.34
CA LEU A 244 -5.29 -7.19 7.71
C LEU A 244 -5.68 -6.34 6.49
N THR A 245 -4.85 -6.35 5.45
CA THR A 245 -5.11 -5.59 4.22
C THR A 245 -6.33 -6.15 3.50
N GLN A 246 -6.36 -7.46 3.28
CA GLN A 246 -7.48 -8.15 2.61
C GLN A 246 -8.83 -8.06 3.34
N GLN A 247 -8.79 -7.90 4.66
CA GLN A 247 -9.96 -8.12 5.52
C GLN A 247 -10.49 -6.85 6.18
N LEU A 248 -9.75 -5.74 6.13
CA LEU A 248 -10.14 -4.49 6.79
C LEU A 248 -9.66 -3.26 6.03
N ILE A 249 -8.37 -3.15 5.72
CA ILE A 249 -7.82 -1.91 5.14
C ILE A 249 -8.38 -1.67 3.75
N ALA A 250 -8.52 -2.74 2.95
CA ALA A 250 -9.06 -2.67 1.60
C ALA A 250 -10.54 -2.22 1.55
N ASP A 251 -11.27 -2.26 2.67
CA ASP A 251 -12.66 -1.77 2.72
C ASP A 251 -12.75 -0.31 2.30
N PHE A 252 -11.70 0.47 2.57
CA PHE A 252 -11.62 1.90 2.31
C PHE A 252 -11.01 2.16 0.94
N SER A 253 -11.80 2.19 -0.12
CA SER A 253 -11.31 2.69 -1.42
C SER A 253 -10.98 4.17 -1.30
N LEU A 254 -9.75 4.54 -1.64
CA LEU A 254 -9.23 5.89 -1.43
C LEU A 254 -9.35 6.72 -2.69
N THR A 255 -9.47 8.04 -2.52
CA THR A 255 -9.19 8.99 -3.60
C THR A 255 -7.69 9.02 -3.87
N ASN A 256 -7.27 9.39 -5.08
CA ASN A 256 -5.85 9.39 -5.45
C ASN A 256 -4.99 10.25 -4.47
N LEU A 257 -4.22 9.58 -3.61
CA LEU A 257 -3.36 10.19 -2.58
C LEU A 257 -2.11 10.88 -3.15
N GLU A 258 -1.83 10.74 -4.45
CA GLU A 258 -0.67 11.36 -5.12
C GLU A 258 -0.61 12.88 -4.90
N GLY A 259 -1.78 13.54 -4.95
CA GLY A 259 -1.89 14.97 -4.70
C GLY A 259 -1.68 15.36 -3.24
N LEU A 260 -1.94 14.45 -2.30
CA LEU A 260 -1.76 14.68 -0.88
C LEU A 260 -0.27 14.58 -0.52
N LEU A 261 0.43 13.53 -0.95
CA LEU A 261 1.81 13.28 -0.52
C LEU A 261 2.87 14.22 -1.13
N LYS A 262 2.62 14.79 -2.32
CA LYS A 262 3.60 15.67 -3.00
C LYS A 262 3.92 16.97 -2.26
N SER A 263 3.02 17.43 -1.40
CA SER A 263 3.21 18.66 -0.63
C SER A 263 3.82 18.43 0.75
N PHE A 264 4.02 17.18 1.17
CA PHE A 264 4.62 16.87 2.47
C PHE A 264 6.14 16.94 2.39
N GLU A 265 6.73 17.95 3.04
CA GLU A 265 8.18 18.07 3.16
C GLU A 265 8.75 17.10 4.21
N ILE A 266 8.81 15.81 3.87
CA ILE A 266 9.21 14.74 4.78
C ILE A 266 10.57 14.97 5.45
N GLU A 267 11.52 15.60 4.76
CA GLU A 267 12.85 15.87 5.30
C GLU A 267 12.82 16.93 6.41
N LYS A 268 11.97 17.96 6.29
CA LYS A 268 11.78 18.95 7.36
C LYS A 268 11.09 18.33 8.58
N PHE A 269 10.07 17.49 8.33
CA PHE A 269 9.39 16.74 9.39
C PHE A 269 10.37 15.80 10.12
N LYS A 270 11.16 15.01 9.39
CA LYS A 270 12.20 14.13 9.95
C LYS A 270 13.22 14.92 10.77
N LYS A 271 13.70 16.06 10.26
CA LYS A 271 14.61 16.93 11.01
C LYS A 271 14.00 17.41 12.33
N GLY A 272 12.70 17.71 12.37
CA GLY A 272 11.98 18.03 13.60
C GLY A 272 11.98 16.85 14.60
N ILE A 273 11.69 15.64 14.12
CA ILE A 273 11.73 14.40 14.91
C ILE A 273 13.14 14.13 15.44
N GLU A 274 14.17 14.26 14.60
CA GLU A 274 15.57 14.08 14.99
C GLU A 274 16.00 15.11 16.03
N THR A 275 15.58 16.37 15.86
CA THR A 275 15.82 17.43 16.85
C THR A 275 15.23 17.03 18.20
N LEU A 276 13.97 16.58 18.24
CA LEU A 276 13.31 16.13 19.47
C LEU A 276 13.96 14.89 20.08
N LYS A 277 14.37 13.91 19.26
CA LYS A 277 15.06 12.69 19.71
C LYS A 277 16.44 12.98 20.28
N SER A 278 17.11 14.01 19.79
CA SER A 278 18.43 14.42 20.26
C SER A 278 18.40 15.25 21.56
N VAL A 279 17.23 15.47 22.15
CA VAL A 279 17.09 16.12 23.46
C VAL A 279 17.65 15.20 24.54
N ASP A 280 18.60 15.71 25.32
CA ASP A 280 19.16 14.98 26.45
C ASP A 280 18.23 15.10 27.68
N LYS A 281 17.44 14.05 27.90
CA LYS A 281 16.49 13.97 29.01
C LYS A 281 17.19 13.90 30.36
N ASP A 282 18.40 13.33 30.43
CA ASP A 282 19.13 13.17 31.68
C ASP A 282 19.65 14.51 32.18
N ILE A 283 20.04 15.41 31.28
CA ILE A 283 20.38 16.80 31.63
C ILE A 283 19.18 17.51 32.27
N ILE A 284 17.99 17.39 31.69
CA ILE A 284 16.76 17.99 32.23
C ILE A 284 16.43 17.40 33.60
N LEU A 285 16.43 16.06 33.71
CA LEU A 285 16.13 15.37 34.96
C LEU A 285 17.14 15.69 36.07
N THR A 286 18.43 15.79 35.74
CA THR A 286 19.50 16.15 36.68
C THR A 286 19.29 17.54 37.26
N TYR A 287 18.85 18.50 36.44
CA TYR A 287 18.49 19.83 36.91
C TYR A 287 17.25 19.80 37.81
N LEU A 288 16.17 19.13 37.39
CA LEU A 288 14.92 19.07 38.15
C LEU A 288 15.06 18.35 39.50
N LYS A 289 15.85 17.28 39.55
CA LYS A 289 16.16 16.54 40.79
C LYS A 289 17.25 17.20 41.64
N GLY A 290 18.05 18.07 41.03
CA GLY A 290 19.19 18.69 41.69
C GLY A 290 18.79 19.56 42.88
N ILE A 291 19.43 19.30 44.02
CA ILE A 291 19.43 20.16 45.22
C ILE A 291 20.88 20.68 45.39
N GLY A 292 21.10 21.89 45.91
CA GLY A 292 22.46 22.39 46.20
C GLY A 292 22.67 23.89 45.96
N LEU A 293 23.91 24.35 46.22
CA LEU A 293 24.33 25.75 46.21
C LEU A 293 24.08 26.47 44.86
N PRO A 294 23.82 27.80 44.85
CA PRO A 294 23.46 28.57 43.64
C PRO A 294 24.42 28.44 42.45
N SER A 295 25.72 28.34 42.70
CA SER A 295 26.75 28.18 41.66
C SER A 295 26.66 26.82 40.95
N SER A 296 26.38 25.75 41.69
CA SER A 296 26.12 24.40 41.15
C SER A 296 24.77 24.31 40.44
N HIS A 297 23.80 25.12 40.87
CA HIS A 297 22.48 25.19 40.27
C HIS A 297 22.53 25.82 38.86
N LYS A 298 23.22 26.95 38.69
CA LYS A 298 23.37 27.61 37.38
C LYS A 298 24.08 26.72 36.35
N LYS A 299 25.12 25.98 36.77
CA LYS A 299 25.84 25.03 35.89
C LYS A 299 24.95 23.88 35.38
N ARG A 300 23.97 23.44 36.19
CA ARG A 300 22.98 22.41 35.79
C ARG A 300 21.82 23.01 34.97
N ALA A 301 21.37 24.20 35.34
CA ALA A 301 20.23 24.85 34.73
C ALA A 301 20.49 25.24 33.28
N VAL A 302 21.60 25.93 32.96
CA VAL A 302 21.85 26.44 31.60
C VAL A 302 21.76 25.33 30.52
N PRO A 303 22.41 24.16 30.69
CA PRO A 303 22.23 23.05 29.75
C PRO A 303 20.78 22.56 29.68
N ALA A 304 20.10 22.38 30.82
CA ALA A 304 18.71 21.94 30.85
C ALA A 304 17.76 22.90 30.11
N TRP A 305 17.96 24.21 30.27
CA TRP A 305 17.19 25.25 29.59
C TRP A 305 17.39 25.19 28.06
N LYS A 306 18.62 24.94 27.61
CA LYS A 306 18.92 24.72 26.19
C LYS A 306 18.24 23.48 25.64
N GLU A 307 18.26 22.37 26.39
CA GLU A 307 17.58 21.13 26.00
C GLU A 307 16.06 21.30 25.92
N MET A 308 15.45 22.10 26.81
CA MET A 308 14.03 22.46 26.70
C MET A 308 13.72 23.32 25.49
N ALA A 309 14.51 24.37 25.23
CA ALA A 309 14.36 25.16 24.01
C ALA A 309 14.46 24.26 22.77
N LYS A 310 15.44 23.36 22.74
CA LYS A 310 15.63 22.39 21.66
C LYS A 310 14.43 21.46 21.48
N ALA A 311 13.83 20.96 22.57
CA ALA A 311 12.63 20.13 22.51
C ALA A 311 11.47 20.86 21.83
N PHE A 312 11.18 22.09 22.27
CA PHE A 312 10.09 22.89 21.71
C PHE A 312 10.38 23.40 20.30
N LEU A 313 11.65 23.60 19.94
CA LEU A 313 12.06 23.84 18.54
C LEU A 313 11.72 22.64 17.64
N GLY A 314 12.01 21.43 18.09
CA GLY A 314 11.62 20.20 17.37
C GLY A 314 10.11 20.11 17.20
N MET A 315 9.33 20.37 18.26
CA MET A 315 7.86 20.41 18.20
C MET A 315 7.32 21.49 17.25
N ASN A 316 7.95 22.69 17.22
CA ASN A 316 7.59 23.76 16.28
C ASN A 316 7.73 23.29 14.83
N MET A 317 8.87 22.66 14.51
CA MET A 317 9.14 22.16 13.16
C MET A 317 8.12 21.10 12.74
N ILE A 318 7.85 20.12 13.61
CA ILE A 318 6.88 19.05 13.37
C ILE A 318 5.48 19.63 13.13
N THR A 319 4.98 20.45 14.06
CA THR A 319 3.63 21.01 14.01
C THR A 319 3.45 21.93 12.81
N LYS A 320 4.45 22.77 12.50
CA LYS A 320 4.41 23.66 11.34
C LYS A 320 4.31 22.90 10.02
N GLU A 321 5.13 21.86 9.83
CA GLU A 321 5.05 21.07 8.60
C GLU A 321 3.73 20.30 8.50
N PHE A 322 3.18 19.84 9.62
CA PHE A 322 1.86 19.23 9.64
C PHE A 322 0.74 20.22 9.25
N ILE A 323 0.79 21.46 9.73
CA ILE A 323 -0.12 22.53 9.32
C ILE A 323 0.01 22.85 7.84
N ASN A 324 1.25 23.02 7.33
CA ASN A 324 1.51 23.29 5.91
C ASN A 324 0.91 22.20 5.02
N TYR A 325 1.12 20.94 5.42
CA TYR A 325 0.57 19.78 4.74
C TYR A 325 -0.96 19.82 4.70
N ILE A 326 -1.62 19.95 5.85
CA ILE A 326 -3.09 19.98 5.90
C ILE A 326 -3.63 21.15 5.05
N ASN A 327 -3.01 22.32 5.12
CA ASN A 327 -3.40 23.49 4.34
C ASN A 327 -3.29 23.26 2.83
N SER A 328 -2.27 22.50 2.39
CA SER A 328 -2.08 22.16 0.97
C SER A 328 -3.16 21.25 0.40
N LEU A 329 -3.89 20.50 1.24
CA LEU A 329 -4.93 19.59 0.79
C LEU A 329 -6.11 20.37 0.20
N LYS A 330 -6.46 20.09 -1.05
CA LYS A 330 -7.65 20.67 -1.70
C LYS A 330 -8.87 19.85 -1.33
N ILE A 331 -9.80 20.45 -0.59
CA ILE A 331 -11.05 19.81 -0.17
C ILE A 331 -12.20 20.55 -0.86
N GLU A 332 -12.89 19.88 -1.77
CA GLU A 332 -14.02 20.46 -2.50
C GLU A 332 -15.30 20.52 -1.64
N ASN A 333 -15.40 19.68 -0.61
CA ASN A 333 -16.53 19.65 0.31
C ASN A 333 -16.46 20.81 1.33
N SER A 334 -17.43 21.72 1.27
CA SER A 334 -17.47 22.93 2.11
C SER A 334 -17.60 22.67 3.61
N ASN A 335 -18.24 21.57 4.02
CA ASN A 335 -18.34 21.20 5.44
C ASN A 335 -17.01 20.65 5.96
N LEU A 336 -16.36 19.77 5.19
CA LEU A 336 -15.05 19.26 5.57
C LEU A 336 -13.98 20.37 5.54
N GLN A 337 -14.13 21.37 4.66
CA GLN A 337 -13.27 22.55 4.69
C GLN A 337 -13.38 23.31 6.02
N LYS A 338 -14.59 23.48 6.57
CA LYS A 338 -14.79 24.11 7.90
C LYS A 338 -14.17 23.28 9.04
N GLU A 339 -14.30 21.96 8.97
CA GLU A 339 -13.68 21.04 9.95
C GLU A 339 -12.15 21.12 9.87
N LYS A 340 -11.59 21.12 8.65
CA LYS A 340 -10.16 21.35 8.39
C LYS A 340 -9.71 22.69 8.97
N ASP A 341 -10.41 23.78 8.70
CA ASP A 341 -10.04 25.12 9.17
C ASP A 341 -10.07 25.19 10.71
N SER A 342 -11.06 24.56 11.32
CA SER A 342 -11.17 24.44 12.79
C SER A 342 -9.99 23.66 13.37
N PHE A 343 -9.60 22.55 12.75
CA PHE A 343 -8.45 21.76 13.18
C PHE A 343 -7.12 22.51 12.97
N VAL A 344 -6.96 23.19 11.84
CA VAL A 344 -5.79 24.03 11.56
C VAL A 344 -5.69 25.18 12.57
N SER A 345 -6.81 25.78 12.98
CA SER A 345 -6.82 26.79 14.05
C SER A 345 -6.32 26.23 15.38
N LEU A 346 -6.72 25.00 15.72
CA LEU A 346 -6.27 24.31 16.92
C LEU A 346 -4.77 23.97 16.86
N LEU A 347 -4.28 23.50 15.72
CA LEU A 347 -2.85 23.27 15.48
C LEU A 347 -2.03 24.57 15.50
N ASN A 348 -2.56 25.67 14.97
CA ASN A 348 -1.92 26.98 15.07
C ASN A 348 -1.83 27.45 16.53
N SER A 349 -2.85 27.14 17.34
CA SER A 349 -2.83 27.42 18.78
C SER A 349 -1.76 26.57 19.49
N LEU A 350 -1.63 25.29 19.12
CA LEU A 350 -0.54 24.42 19.59
C LEU A 350 0.83 24.97 19.20
N LEU A 351 1.00 25.34 17.92
CA LEU A 351 2.24 25.89 17.38
C LEU A 351 2.62 27.19 18.08
N ARG A 352 1.64 28.07 18.34
CA ARG A 352 1.86 29.30 19.09
C ARG A 352 2.38 29.01 20.50
N TRP A 353 1.75 28.08 21.21
CA TRP A 353 2.22 27.66 22.53
C TRP A 353 3.66 27.14 22.47
N THR A 354 3.98 26.24 21.54
CA THR A 354 5.34 25.69 21.44
C THR A 354 6.37 26.75 21.04
N TYR A 355 5.99 27.76 20.25
CA TYR A 355 6.83 28.94 19.95
C TYR A 355 7.06 29.82 21.17
N ASP A 356 5.99 30.13 21.92
CA ASP A 356 6.06 30.94 23.12
C ASP A 356 6.98 30.28 24.15
N VAL A 357 6.83 28.97 24.37
CA VAL A 357 7.72 28.20 25.27
C VAL A 357 9.16 28.18 24.75
N TYR A 358 9.39 27.91 23.47
CA TYR A 358 10.73 28.00 22.88
C TYR A 358 11.39 29.35 23.16
N ASN A 359 10.67 30.45 22.91
CA ASN A 359 11.16 31.81 23.11
C ASN A 359 11.41 32.11 24.59
N ASN A 360 10.53 31.67 25.48
CA ASN A 360 10.70 31.81 26.93
C ASN A 360 11.99 31.13 27.41
N TYR A 361 12.25 29.91 26.96
CA TYR A 361 13.46 29.18 27.32
C TYR A 361 14.71 29.77 26.65
N ASN A 362 14.65 30.10 25.36
CA ASN A 362 15.79 30.63 24.62
C ASN A 362 16.22 32.02 25.13
N ALA A 363 15.26 32.92 25.39
CA ALA A 363 15.53 34.24 25.97
C ALA A 363 15.82 34.17 27.49
N GLY A 364 15.24 33.19 28.18
CA GLY A 364 15.37 32.98 29.63
C GLY A 364 16.75 32.51 30.08
N ILE A 365 17.56 31.93 29.17
CA ILE A 365 18.96 31.55 29.46
C ILE A 365 19.77 32.72 30.05
N ALA A 366 19.44 33.97 29.71
CA ALA A 366 20.11 35.16 30.25
C ALA A 366 19.45 35.77 31.49
N LYS A 367 18.19 35.41 31.81
CA LYS A 367 17.32 36.17 32.74
C LYS A 367 17.03 35.48 34.08
N GLY A 368 17.12 34.15 34.15
CA GLY A 368 16.81 33.42 35.38
C GLY A 368 16.87 31.91 35.19
N HIS A 369 17.17 31.17 36.25
CA HIS A 369 17.44 29.73 36.18
C HIS A 369 16.72 28.90 37.23
N ASP A 370 15.85 29.48 38.06
CA ASP A 370 15.15 28.77 39.12
C ASP A 370 14.00 27.89 38.59
N LYS A 371 13.58 26.93 39.42
CA LYS A 371 12.56 25.93 39.06
C LYS A 371 11.16 26.52 38.92
N VAL A 372 10.88 27.64 39.60
CA VAL A 372 9.59 28.34 39.48
C VAL A 372 9.51 29.01 38.12
N THR A 373 10.53 29.80 37.75
CA THR A 373 10.66 30.40 36.42
C THR A 373 10.66 29.36 35.30
N TRP A 374 11.33 28.22 35.51
CA TRP A 374 11.26 27.07 34.59
C TRP A 374 9.83 26.61 34.35
N ALA A 375 9.07 26.34 35.42
CA ALA A 375 7.70 25.87 35.32
C ALA A 375 6.78 26.91 34.68
N GLN A 376 6.93 28.19 35.03
CA GLN A 376 6.18 29.30 34.43
C GLN A 376 6.44 29.40 32.92
N ASN A 377 7.70 29.22 32.49
CA ASN A 377 8.07 29.33 31.09
C ASN A 377 7.51 28.24 30.18
N LEU A 378 7.02 27.13 30.74
CA LEU A 378 6.26 26.12 30.00
C LEU A 378 4.86 26.60 29.59
N ASN A 379 4.36 27.67 30.21
CA ASN A 379 3.02 28.23 29.97
C ASN A 379 1.94 27.14 29.83
N LEU A 380 1.92 26.19 30.78
CA LEU A 380 1.15 24.95 30.67
C LEU A 380 -0.34 25.20 30.45
N THR A 381 -0.90 26.27 31.02
CA THR A 381 -2.30 26.64 30.82
C THR A 381 -2.65 26.84 29.34
N GLN A 382 -1.76 27.46 28.55
CA GLN A 382 -1.98 27.65 27.11
C GLN A 382 -1.98 26.31 26.37
N GLY A 383 -0.96 25.48 26.59
CA GLY A 383 -0.84 24.16 25.95
C GLY A 383 -1.95 23.21 26.35
N LEU A 384 -2.28 23.14 27.64
CA LEU A 384 -3.31 22.26 28.16
C LEU A 384 -4.70 22.61 27.61
N SER A 385 -5.03 23.89 27.41
CA SER A 385 -6.31 24.26 26.81
C SER A 385 -6.50 23.68 25.39
N VAL A 386 -5.41 23.64 24.62
CA VAL A 386 -5.36 23.04 23.28
C VAL A 386 -5.48 21.52 23.38
N LEU A 387 -4.69 20.88 24.26
CA LEU A 387 -4.74 19.44 24.47
C LEU A 387 -6.12 18.98 24.98
N ASN A 388 -6.76 19.75 25.85
CA ASN A 388 -8.10 19.49 26.35
C ASN A 388 -9.17 19.53 25.27
N THR A 389 -8.97 20.34 24.23
CA THR A 389 -9.86 20.38 23.08
C THR A 389 -9.59 19.19 22.15
N LEU A 390 -8.31 18.91 21.87
CA LEU A 390 -7.91 17.77 21.02
C LEU A 390 -8.40 16.44 21.61
N PHE A 391 -8.20 16.24 22.91
CA PHE A 391 -8.57 15.03 23.62
C PHE A 391 -9.94 15.14 24.29
N ASP A 392 -10.78 16.13 23.95
CA ASP A 392 -12.13 16.20 24.51
C ASP A 392 -12.89 14.91 24.18
N ILE A 393 -13.41 14.26 25.22
CA ILE A 393 -14.20 13.03 25.14
C ILE A 393 -15.04 12.96 26.41
N LYS A 394 -16.32 12.62 26.29
CA LYS A 394 -17.23 12.56 27.45
C LYS A 394 -17.37 11.13 27.96
N SER A 395 -17.71 10.20 27.08
CA SER A 395 -18.11 8.85 27.47
C SER A 395 -17.93 7.78 26.39
N SER A 396 -17.77 8.16 25.13
CA SER A 396 -17.82 7.25 23.98
C SER A 396 -16.85 7.68 22.88
N PRO A 397 -16.29 6.77 22.08
CA PRO A 397 -15.46 7.17 20.93
C PRO A 397 -16.16 8.19 20.02
N LYS A 398 -17.49 8.10 19.89
CA LYS A 398 -18.31 9.02 19.08
C LYS A 398 -18.36 10.47 19.58
N ASP A 399 -18.08 10.70 20.86
CA ASP A 399 -18.05 12.05 21.43
C ASP A 399 -16.62 12.62 21.53
N SER A 400 -15.62 11.87 21.06
CA SER A 400 -14.25 12.35 20.96
C SER A 400 -14.08 13.35 19.82
N TYR A 401 -13.52 14.52 20.11
CA TYR A 401 -13.19 15.51 19.09
C TYR A 401 -12.20 14.94 18.04
N LEU A 402 -11.08 14.36 18.50
CA LEU A 402 -10.05 13.82 17.61
C LEU A 402 -10.58 12.67 16.76
N LEU A 403 -11.31 11.72 17.35
CA LEU A 403 -11.82 10.58 16.61
C LEU A 403 -12.90 11.02 15.61
N SER A 404 -13.77 11.96 15.97
CA SER A 404 -14.79 12.51 15.06
C SER A 404 -14.15 13.22 13.86
N LEU A 405 -13.10 14.00 14.09
CA LEU A 405 -12.36 14.66 13.02
C LEU A 405 -11.77 13.63 12.03
N LEU A 406 -11.11 12.60 12.57
CA LEU A 406 -10.51 11.54 11.76
C LEU A 406 -11.60 10.70 11.05
N ALA A 407 -12.69 10.38 11.72
CA ALA A 407 -13.85 9.71 11.11
C ALA A 407 -14.45 10.53 9.97
N GLY A 408 -14.50 11.86 10.11
CA GLY A 408 -14.86 12.77 9.03
C GLY A 408 -13.96 12.64 7.79
N LEU A 409 -12.64 12.53 8.01
CA LEU A 409 -11.65 12.35 6.93
C LEU A 409 -11.76 11.01 6.21
N PHE A 410 -11.98 9.93 6.97
CA PHE A 410 -12.11 8.55 6.46
C PHE A 410 -13.54 8.18 6.03
N GLY A 411 -14.52 9.07 6.24
CA GLY A 411 -15.90 8.85 5.81
C GLY A 411 -16.06 8.86 4.30
N GLU A 412 -17.02 8.07 3.80
CA GLU A 412 -17.35 7.98 2.37
C GLU A 412 -17.63 9.36 1.76
N ASN A 413 -16.95 9.68 0.65
CA ASN A 413 -17.11 10.93 -0.10
C ASN A 413 -16.92 12.22 0.72
N LYS A 414 -16.24 12.15 1.87
CA LYS A 414 -15.95 13.32 2.69
C LYS A 414 -14.54 13.82 2.44
N GLY A 415 -13.54 13.00 2.75
CA GLY A 415 -12.13 13.36 2.69
C GLY A 415 -11.33 12.52 1.69
N ILE A 416 -10.59 11.55 2.21
CA ILE A 416 -9.67 10.72 1.42
C ILE A 416 -10.26 9.38 0.99
N THR A 417 -11.49 9.07 1.40
CA THR A 417 -12.17 7.81 1.09
C THR A 417 -13.27 8.05 0.06
N ASP A 418 -13.13 7.41 -1.11
CA ASP A 418 -14.14 7.36 -2.17
C ASP A 418 -15.36 6.57 -1.71
N SER A 419 -15.15 5.36 -1.20
CA SER A 419 -16.22 4.50 -0.72
C SER A 419 -15.73 3.49 0.30
N ILE A 420 -16.66 2.99 1.12
CA ILE A 420 -16.44 1.88 2.02
C ILE A 420 -17.26 0.69 1.52
N ASP A 421 -16.57 -0.39 1.14
CA ASP A 421 -17.19 -1.63 0.66
C ASP A 421 -16.53 -2.80 1.35
N GLU A 422 -17.31 -3.61 2.06
CA GLU A 422 -16.80 -4.79 2.79
C GLU A 422 -15.98 -5.67 1.84
N THR A 423 -14.81 -6.09 2.33
CA THR A 423 -13.92 -7.00 1.63
C THR A 423 -13.85 -8.35 2.32
N SER A 424 -13.56 -9.38 1.54
CA SER A 424 -13.37 -10.74 2.02
C SER A 424 -12.08 -11.30 1.45
N TRP A 425 -11.45 -12.21 2.18
CA TRP A 425 -10.32 -13.01 1.68
C TRP A 425 -10.79 -14.19 0.79
N THR A 426 -12.10 -14.50 0.77
CA THR A 426 -12.65 -15.59 -0.05
C THR A 426 -13.41 -15.08 -1.27
N PRO A 427 -13.15 -15.62 -2.48
CA PRO A 427 -13.84 -15.20 -3.70
C PRO A 427 -15.23 -15.83 -3.87
N LYS A 428 -15.68 -16.69 -2.95
CA LYS A 428 -16.89 -17.54 -3.09
C LYS A 428 -18.12 -16.79 -3.62
N LYS A 429 -18.38 -15.58 -3.13
CA LYS A 429 -19.53 -14.77 -3.57
C LYS A 429 -19.39 -14.24 -5.01
N GLN A 430 -18.17 -14.02 -5.49
CA GLN A 430 -17.89 -13.52 -6.84
C GLN A 430 -17.78 -14.64 -7.88
N THR A 431 -17.33 -15.83 -7.47
CA THR A 431 -17.02 -16.94 -8.37
C THR A 431 -18.19 -17.87 -8.64
N LYS A 432 -19.31 -17.71 -7.94
CA LYS A 432 -20.53 -18.51 -8.13
C LYS A 432 -20.20 -20.02 -8.11
N ALA A 433 -20.52 -20.75 -9.18
CA ALA A 433 -20.32 -22.20 -9.29
C ALA A 433 -18.90 -22.63 -9.75
N LEU A 434 -17.97 -21.70 -9.97
CA LEU A 434 -16.60 -22.06 -10.35
C LEU A 434 -15.89 -22.80 -9.22
N SER A 435 -15.08 -23.81 -9.59
CA SER A 435 -14.23 -24.52 -8.63
C SER A 435 -13.16 -23.58 -8.08
N ILE A 436 -13.09 -23.48 -6.75
CA ILE A 436 -12.07 -22.71 -6.03
C ILE A 436 -11.07 -23.69 -5.44
N ILE A 437 -9.82 -23.56 -5.84
CA ILE A 437 -8.69 -24.24 -5.22
C ILE A 437 -8.19 -23.32 -4.12
N ASP A 438 -8.59 -23.63 -2.89
CA ASP A 438 -8.26 -22.86 -1.70
C ASP A 438 -6.85 -23.20 -1.18
N VAL A 439 -6.02 -22.19 -0.96
CA VAL A 439 -4.61 -22.34 -0.56
C VAL A 439 -4.34 -21.42 0.65
N PRO A 440 -4.72 -21.84 1.87
CA PRO A 440 -4.37 -21.12 3.08
C PRO A 440 -2.86 -21.21 3.34
N ILE A 441 -2.23 -20.08 3.69
CA ILE A 441 -0.78 -20.01 3.93
C ILE A 441 -0.43 -19.47 5.32
N PHE A 442 -1.42 -19.29 6.20
CA PHE A 442 -1.21 -18.74 7.54
C PHE A 442 -0.20 -19.53 8.38
N GLU A 443 -0.04 -20.84 8.15
CA GLU A 443 0.95 -21.67 8.86
C GLU A 443 2.40 -21.25 8.56
N SER A 444 2.63 -20.64 7.39
CA SER A 444 3.95 -20.12 6.99
C SER A 444 4.19 -18.70 7.50
N ASP A 445 3.20 -18.04 8.11
CA ASP A 445 3.37 -16.74 8.73
C ASP A 445 4.05 -16.89 10.10
N PRO A 446 5.20 -16.23 10.36
CA PRO A 446 5.84 -16.22 11.67
C PRO A 446 4.91 -15.92 12.85
N TYR A 447 3.87 -15.10 12.64
CA TYR A 447 2.88 -14.77 13.66
C TYR A 447 2.07 -15.99 14.15
N ASN A 448 1.86 -17.00 13.30
CA ASN A 448 1.10 -18.20 13.65
C ASN A 448 1.69 -18.92 14.85
N SER A 449 3.02 -19.00 14.90
CA SER A 449 3.77 -19.66 15.99
C SER A 449 3.64 -18.95 17.36
N ARG A 450 3.01 -17.77 17.42
CA ARG A 450 2.80 -17.02 18.65
C ARG A 450 1.54 -17.43 19.41
N ASN A 451 0.72 -18.31 18.83
CA ASN A 451 -0.54 -18.79 19.44
C ASN A 451 -1.51 -17.65 19.78
N LYS A 452 -1.51 -16.58 18.97
CA LYS A 452 -2.32 -15.37 19.15
C LYS A 452 -3.54 -15.29 18.22
N ARG A 453 -3.94 -16.42 17.62
CA ARG A 453 -5.02 -16.48 16.65
C ARG A 453 -6.36 -15.99 17.23
N LYS A 454 -6.69 -16.41 18.45
CA LYS A 454 -7.95 -16.03 19.12
C LYS A 454 -8.02 -14.52 19.37
N GLU A 455 -6.92 -13.92 19.82
CA GLU A 455 -6.83 -12.47 20.04
C GLU A 455 -6.93 -11.69 18.73
N PHE A 456 -6.25 -12.16 17.69
CA PHE A 456 -6.36 -11.57 16.35
C PHE A 456 -7.79 -11.63 15.81
N ASP A 457 -8.43 -12.80 15.85
CA ASP A 457 -9.80 -12.98 15.36
C ASP A 457 -10.79 -12.10 16.14
N GLY A 458 -10.60 -11.97 17.46
CA GLY A 458 -11.41 -11.09 18.31
C GLY A 458 -11.25 -9.62 17.97
N PHE A 459 -10.01 -9.17 17.76
CA PHE A 459 -9.70 -7.81 17.30
C PHE A 459 -10.32 -7.54 15.92
N LEU A 460 -10.05 -8.40 14.95
CA LEU A 460 -10.50 -8.25 13.57
C LEU A 460 -12.04 -8.19 13.50
N LYS A 461 -12.73 -9.12 14.16
CA LYS A 461 -14.20 -9.13 14.22
C LYS A 461 -14.75 -7.82 14.82
N GLY A 462 -14.11 -7.30 15.86
CA GLY A 462 -14.48 -6.03 16.46
C GLY A 462 -14.29 -4.84 15.51
N ALA A 463 -13.16 -4.80 14.80
CA ALA A 463 -12.86 -3.76 13.82
C ALA A 463 -13.81 -3.81 12.61
N GLN A 464 -14.00 -4.98 12.02
CA GLN A 464 -14.97 -5.20 10.92
C GLN A 464 -16.39 -4.84 11.37
N GLY A 465 -16.80 -5.24 12.57
CA GLY A 465 -18.09 -4.86 13.15
C GLY A 465 -18.30 -3.35 13.21
N ALA A 466 -17.27 -2.59 13.61
CA ALA A 466 -17.32 -1.13 13.64
C ALA A 466 -17.42 -0.52 12.24
N VAL A 467 -16.65 -1.02 11.25
CA VAL A 467 -16.77 -0.59 9.84
C VAL A 467 -18.18 -0.83 9.31
N HIS A 468 -18.71 -2.04 9.50
CA HIS A 468 -20.01 -2.46 8.98
C HIS A 468 -21.16 -1.70 9.64
N ALA A 469 -21.02 -1.34 10.91
CA ALA A 469 -21.97 -0.48 11.64
C ALA A 469 -21.82 1.02 11.31
N ARG A 470 -20.84 1.40 10.47
CA ARG A 470 -20.49 2.80 10.14
C ARG A 470 -20.08 3.61 11.37
N GLU A 471 -19.45 2.96 12.34
CA GLU A 471 -18.94 3.56 13.58
C GLU A 471 -17.42 3.78 13.46
N LEU A 472 -17.02 4.71 12.59
CA LEU A 472 -15.61 4.94 12.28
C LEU A 472 -14.80 5.41 13.49
N GLU A 473 -15.41 6.14 14.43
CA GLU A 473 -14.76 6.55 15.67
C GLU A 473 -14.42 5.32 16.55
N ASP A 474 -15.30 4.31 16.61
CA ASP A 474 -15.05 3.06 17.35
C ASP A 474 -13.96 2.24 16.66
N LEU A 475 -13.98 2.15 15.32
CA LEU A 475 -12.90 1.54 14.54
C LEU A 475 -11.56 2.20 14.84
N LEU A 476 -11.49 3.53 14.74
CA LEU A 476 -10.26 4.29 15.00
C LEU A 476 -9.77 4.08 16.42
N MET A 477 -10.67 4.08 17.41
CA MET A 477 -10.30 3.79 18.80
C MET A 477 -9.71 2.37 18.95
N ARG A 478 -10.27 1.36 18.29
CA ARG A 478 -9.72 -0.01 18.29
C ARG A 478 -8.32 -0.08 17.68
N LEU A 479 -8.11 0.60 16.55
CA LEU A 479 -6.81 0.66 15.89
C LEU A 479 -5.78 1.39 16.78
N PHE A 480 -6.13 2.56 17.31
CA PHE A 480 -5.26 3.34 18.19
C PHE A 480 -4.89 2.60 19.47
N SER A 481 -5.83 1.83 20.02
CA SER A 481 -5.59 1.03 21.22
C SER A 481 -4.49 -0.01 21.04
N GLN A 482 -4.10 -0.39 19.82
CA GLN A 482 -3.00 -1.34 19.61
C GLN A 482 -1.61 -0.70 19.71
N PHE A 483 -1.52 0.64 19.70
CA PHE A 483 -0.25 1.36 19.78
C PHE A 483 0.09 1.84 21.19
N ILE A 484 -0.83 1.69 22.15
CA ILE A 484 -0.69 2.21 23.51
C ILE A 484 -0.95 1.08 24.49
N LYS A 485 0.07 0.69 25.28
CA LYS A 485 -0.15 -0.30 26.33
C LYS A 485 -1.12 0.27 27.38
N PRO A 486 -2.11 -0.50 27.86
CA PRO A 486 -3.05 -0.02 28.87
C PRO A 486 -2.36 0.50 30.14
N SER A 487 -1.28 -0.14 30.57
CA SER A 487 -0.49 0.29 31.73
C SER A 487 0.19 1.64 31.54
N MET A 488 0.60 2.02 30.32
CA MET A 488 1.24 3.30 30.07
C MET A 488 0.26 4.45 30.25
N LEU A 489 -0.94 4.35 29.66
CA LEU A 489 -1.94 5.41 29.77
C LEU A 489 -2.52 5.49 31.20
N ALA A 490 -2.70 4.36 31.87
CA ALA A 490 -3.06 4.32 33.28
C ALA A 490 -2.01 5.01 34.16
N LEU A 491 -0.71 4.77 33.92
CA LEU A 491 0.35 5.44 34.66
C LEU A 491 0.35 6.96 34.43
N VAL A 492 0.08 7.42 33.21
CA VAL A 492 -0.05 8.86 32.92
C VAL A 492 -1.20 9.46 33.72
N VAL A 493 -2.37 8.83 33.72
CA VAL A 493 -3.53 9.27 34.50
C VAL A 493 -3.21 9.35 35.99
N ILE A 494 -2.62 8.29 36.55
CA ILE A 494 -2.22 8.24 37.97
C ILE A 494 -1.19 9.33 38.29
N THR A 495 -0.24 9.58 37.39
CA THR A 495 0.77 10.63 37.57
C THR A 495 0.11 12.01 37.61
N ILE A 496 -0.86 12.27 36.73
CA ILE A 496 -1.59 13.54 36.75
C ILE A 496 -2.36 13.68 38.08
N ASP A 497 -3.14 12.67 38.44
CA ASP A 497 -3.99 12.65 39.63
C ASP A 497 -3.21 12.81 40.95
N GLN A 498 -2.16 12.01 41.14
CA GLN A 498 -1.48 11.88 42.43
C GLN A 498 -0.25 12.76 42.58
N VAL A 499 0.33 13.25 41.48
CA VAL A 499 1.59 14.01 41.50
C VAL A 499 1.39 15.44 41.03
N LEU A 500 0.65 15.66 39.93
CA LEU A 500 0.57 16.99 39.32
C LEU A 500 -0.59 17.82 39.88
N GLU A 501 -1.80 17.28 39.91
CA GLU A 501 -3.03 17.95 40.37
C GLU A 501 -2.88 18.53 41.79
N PRO A 502 -2.28 17.82 42.78
CA PRO A 502 -2.12 18.36 44.14
C PRO A 502 -1.14 19.54 44.25
N LEU A 503 -0.36 19.82 43.21
CA LEU A 503 0.70 20.84 43.20
C LEU A 503 0.35 22.09 42.39
N VAL A 504 -0.84 22.13 41.78
CA VAL A 504 -1.29 23.22 40.92
C VAL A 504 -2.56 23.87 41.47
N PHE A 505 -2.78 25.15 41.14
CA PHE A 505 -3.92 25.92 41.63
C PHE A 505 -4.51 26.81 40.54
N GLY A 506 -5.76 27.24 40.74
CA GLY A 506 -6.45 28.19 39.86
C GLY A 506 -6.69 27.63 38.46
N LYS A 507 -6.43 28.43 37.42
CA LYS A 507 -6.72 28.04 36.03
C LYS A 507 -5.93 26.81 35.58
N LEU A 508 -4.70 26.63 36.06
CA LEU A 508 -3.87 25.48 35.69
C LEU A 508 -4.47 24.18 36.25
N ASP A 509 -4.97 24.21 37.48
CA ASP A 509 -5.67 23.08 38.10
C ASP A 509 -6.93 22.68 37.32
N THR A 510 -7.75 23.66 36.91
CA THR A 510 -8.92 23.39 36.06
C THR A 510 -8.55 22.68 34.74
N GLU A 511 -7.50 23.14 34.06
CA GLU A 511 -7.06 22.52 32.80
C GLU A 511 -6.44 21.13 33.02
N ILE A 512 -5.67 20.92 34.09
CA ILE A 512 -5.09 19.62 34.43
C ILE A 512 -6.18 18.60 34.78
N THR A 513 -7.14 19.00 35.62
CA THR A 513 -8.31 18.17 35.99
C THR A 513 -9.10 17.75 34.76
N LYS A 514 -9.33 18.69 33.82
CA LYS A 514 -10.04 18.39 32.56
C LYS A 514 -9.26 17.37 31.72
N LEU A 515 -7.94 17.53 31.59
CA LEU A 515 -7.11 16.62 30.82
C LEU A 515 -7.13 15.22 31.42
N ARG A 516 -6.97 15.10 32.74
CA ARG A 516 -7.04 13.82 33.44
C ARG A 516 -8.35 13.09 33.15
N LYS A 517 -9.49 13.75 33.30
CA LYS A 517 -10.81 13.16 33.04
C LYS A 517 -10.94 12.64 31.61
N ASN A 518 -10.48 13.41 30.63
CA ASN A 518 -10.45 12.99 29.24
C ASN A 518 -9.56 11.74 29.05
N LEU A 519 -8.34 11.75 29.60
CA LEU A 519 -7.40 10.63 29.51
C LEU A 519 -7.87 9.38 30.26
N GLU A 520 -8.64 9.51 31.34
CA GLU A 520 -9.29 8.39 32.03
C GLU A 520 -10.28 7.66 31.12
N VAL A 521 -11.07 8.41 30.34
CA VAL A 521 -12.00 7.81 29.38
C VAL A 521 -11.24 7.07 28.28
N TYR A 522 -10.20 7.69 27.70
CA TYR A 522 -9.33 7.00 26.74
C TYR A 522 -8.67 5.76 27.36
N SER A 523 -8.17 5.83 28.59
CA SER A 523 -7.55 4.72 29.31
C SER A 523 -8.49 3.51 29.42
N LYS A 524 -9.78 3.75 29.73
CA LYS A 524 -10.81 2.72 29.75
C LYS A 524 -10.98 2.06 28.37
N PHE A 525 -11.03 2.84 27.30
CA PHE A 525 -11.16 2.30 25.93
C PHE A 525 -9.90 1.57 25.47
N VAL A 526 -8.71 2.08 25.76
CA VAL A 526 -7.44 1.39 25.49
C VAL A 526 -7.41 0.05 26.22
N GLY A 527 -7.76 0.01 27.50
CA GLY A 527 -7.87 -1.25 28.26
C GLY A 527 -8.90 -2.22 27.68
N LYS A 528 -10.04 -1.71 27.20
CA LYS A 528 -11.12 -2.50 26.58
C LYS A 528 -10.73 -3.08 25.22
N TYR A 529 -10.00 -2.32 24.40
CA TYR A 529 -9.78 -2.66 22.98
C TYR A 529 -8.36 -3.14 22.67
N HIS A 530 -7.38 -2.93 23.53
CA HIS A 530 -6.03 -3.47 23.33
C HIS A 530 -6.06 -5.01 23.31
N ALA A 531 -5.69 -5.60 22.18
CA ALA A 531 -5.86 -7.03 21.94
C ALA A 531 -4.62 -7.86 22.28
N TYR A 532 -3.50 -7.22 22.65
CA TYR A 532 -2.24 -7.91 22.98
C TYR A 532 -1.77 -8.85 21.87
N LEU A 533 -1.82 -8.35 20.63
CA LEU A 533 -1.43 -9.06 19.42
C LEU A 533 0.07 -9.35 19.40
N VAL A 534 0.91 -8.41 19.86
CA VAL A 534 2.36 -8.61 19.94
C VAL A 534 2.70 -9.32 21.26
N THR A 535 3.54 -10.34 21.20
CA THR A 535 4.01 -11.04 22.41
C THR A 535 5.09 -10.24 23.14
N SER A 536 5.23 -10.39 24.45
CA SER A 536 6.29 -9.71 25.21
C SER A 536 7.70 -10.00 24.67
N LYS A 537 7.93 -11.21 24.17
CA LYS A 537 9.19 -11.59 23.52
C LYS A 537 9.43 -10.79 22.24
N ASP A 538 8.41 -10.62 21.41
CA ASP A 538 8.53 -9.83 20.18
C ASP A 538 8.62 -8.32 20.49
N GLU A 539 7.94 -7.83 21.54
CA GLU A 539 8.10 -6.44 22.00
C GLU A 539 9.56 -6.13 22.38
N GLU A 540 10.23 -7.05 23.07
CA GLU A 540 11.64 -6.93 23.43
C GLU A 540 12.55 -7.05 22.20
N ALA A 541 12.36 -8.09 21.38
CA ALA A 541 13.18 -8.36 20.20
C ALA A 541 13.10 -7.23 19.15
N PHE A 542 11.94 -6.57 19.04
CA PHE A 542 11.68 -5.49 18.10
C PHE A 542 11.54 -4.12 18.77
N ALA A 543 12.11 -3.91 19.96
CA ALA A 543 11.95 -2.66 20.71
C ALA A 543 12.28 -1.38 19.92
N LYS A 544 13.22 -1.45 18.96
CA LYS A 544 13.61 -0.35 18.08
C LYS A 544 12.79 -0.27 16.78
N GLU A 545 12.09 -1.33 16.42
CA GLU A 545 11.38 -1.49 15.15
C GLU A 545 10.03 -2.19 15.36
N ILE A 546 9.25 -1.77 16.36
CA ILE A 546 8.03 -2.49 16.80
C ILE A 546 7.01 -2.71 15.67
N MET A 547 7.02 -1.82 14.66
CA MET A 547 6.18 -1.91 13.47
C MET A 547 6.48 -3.14 12.58
N LYS A 548 7.63 -3.79 12.77
CA LYS A 548 8.01 -5.04 12.10
C LYS A 548 7.77 -6.28 12.96
N ALA A 549 7.35 -6.12 14.22
CA ALA A 549 7.11 -7.23 15.11
C ALA A 549 5.91 -8.05 14.64
N PRO A 550 5.98 -9.40 14.62
CA PRO A 550 4.82 -10.25 14.39
C PRO A 550 3.66 -9.88 15.31
N GLY A 551 2.48 -9.64 14.72
CA GLY A 551 1.28 -9.20 15.43
C GLY A 551 1.08 -7.68 15.54
N SER A 552 2.09 -6.87 15.18
CA SER A 552 1.86 -5.42 15.04
C SER A 552 0.95 -5.15 13.85
N LEU A 553 0.15 -4.07 13.91
CA LEU A 553 -0.79 -3.75 12.82
C LEU A 553 -0.07 -3.57 11.47
N SER A 554 1.12 -2.97 11.47
CA SER A 554 1.93 -2.83 10.26
C SER A 554 2.46 -4.15 9.73
N TYR A 555 2.92 -5.05 10.59
CA TYR A 555 3.30 -6.40 10.17
C TYR A 555 2.11 -7.13 9.51
N LEU A 556 0.95 -7.11 10.16
CA LEU A 556 -0.26 -7.78 9.69
C LEU A 556 -0.80 -7.18 8.37
N ALA A 557 -0.56 -5.89 8.13
CA ALA A 557 -0.94 -5.22 6.88
C ALA A 557 0.10 -5.39 5.76
N MET A 558 1.38 -5.62 6.09
CA MET A 558 2.48 -5.64 5.12
C MET A 558 3.05 -7.05 4.93
N ALA A 559 3.67 -7.62 5.97
CA ALA A 559 4.37 -8.89 5.87
C ALA A 559 3.39 -10.06 5.68
N SER A 560 2.31 -10.09 6.47
CA SER A 560 1.26 -11.12 6.35
C SER A 560 0.57 -11.05 4.98
N HIS A 561 0.38 -9.84 4.45
CA HIS A 561 -0.21 -9.59 3.14
C HIS A 561 0.69 -10.09 1.99
N SER A 562 1.96 -9.70 2.01
CA SER A 562 2.95 -10.05 0.98
C SER A 562 3.32 -11.53 0.91
N LEU A 563 3.05 -12.31 1.96
CA LEU A 563 3.46 -13.73 2.04
C LEU A 563 3.02 -14.54 0.81
N SER A 564 1.83 -14.27 0.26
CA SER A 564 1.26 -15.02 -0.86
C SER A 564 2.07 -14.97 -2.15
N HIS A 565 2.85 -13.90 -2.38
CA HIS A 565 3.66 -13.75 -3.59
C HIS A 565 5.15 -14.08 -3.38
N THR A 566 5.56 -14.48 -2.18
CA THR A 566 6.98 -14.74 -1.87
C THR A 566 7.52 -15.99 -2.56
N GLN A 567 6.69 -17.01 -2.75
CA GLN A 567 7.09 -18.29 -3.34
C GLN A 567 5.96 -18.93 -4.16
N LEU A 568 6.31 -19.91 -4.99
CA LEU A 568 5.33 -20.74 -5.69
C LEU A 568 4.89 -21.90 -4.77
N TRP A 569 3.72 -21.74 -4.15
CA TRP A 569 3.13 -22.76 -3.30
C TRP A 569 2.83 -24.04 -4.09
N LYS A 570 3.05 -25.20 -3.47
CA LYS A 570 2.92 -26.49 -4.17
C LYS A 570 1.55 -26.69 -4.81
N LYS A 571 0.48 -26.39 -4.08
CA LYS A 571 -0.89 -26.48 -4.57
C LYS A 571 -1.18 -25.53 -5.74
N VAL A 572 -0.53 -24.36 -5.77
CA VAL A 572 -0.61 -23.41 -6.90
C VAL A 572 0.12 -23.97 -8.11
N GLU A 573 1.35 -24.48 -7.93
CA GLU A 573 2.13 -25.12 -9.01
C GLU A 573 1.34 -26.25 -9.67
N ASP A 574 0.80 -27.16 -8.88
CA ASP A 574 0.05 -28.32 -9.37
C ASP A 574 -1.21 -27.91 -10.12
N SER A 575 -1.91 -26.89 -9.60
CA SER A 575 -3.11 -26.36 -10.22
C SER A 575 -2.84 -25.66 -11.54
N LEU A 576 -1.75 -24.89 -11.63
CA LEU A 576 -1.33 -24.23 -12.87
C LEU A 576 -0.95 -25.27 -13.94
N LYS A 577 -0.16 -26.28 -13.56
CA LYS A 577 0.23 -27.37 -14.46
C LYS A 577 -0.97 -28.13 -15.03
N ASP A 578 -2.02 -28.27 -14.25
CA ASP A 578 -3.25 -28.99 -14.65
C ASP A 578 -4.15 -28.18 -15.60
N VAL A 579 -4.06 -26.84 -15.61
CA VAL A 579 -4.91 -26.00 -16.48
C VAL A 579 -4.27 -25.60 -17.81
N PHE A 580 -2.94 -25.71 -17.94
CA PHE A 580 -2.25 -25.39 -19.19
C PHE A 580 -2.68 -26.35 -20.30
N SER A 581 -3.10 -25.77 -21.42
CA SER A 581 -3.80 -26.47 -22.49
C SER A 581 -2.93 -26.70 -23.73
N SER A 582 -1.75 -26.08 -23.82
CA SER A 582 -0.78 -26.26 -24.91
C SER A 582 -0.12 -27.66 -24.94
N GLY A 583 -0.42 -28.51 -23.96
CA GLY A 583 0.11 -29.86 -23.84
C GLY A 583 1.52 -29.91 -23.27
N LYS A 584 1.88 -31.07 -22.69
CA LYS A 584 3.22 -31.30 -22.13
C LYS A 584 4.26 -31.41 -23.25
N ASN A 585 5.46 -30.91 -22.98
CA ASN A 585 6.60 -31.03 -23.87
C ASN A 585 7.29 -32.41 -23.66
N PRO A 586 7.15 -33.37 -24.60
CA PRO A 586 7.76 -34.69 -24.46
C PRO A 586 9.29 -34.65 -24.49
N GLY A 587 9.88 -33.58 -25.02
CA GLY A 587 11.33 -33.37 -25.06
C GLY A 587 11.92 -32.81 -23.76
N TYR A 588 11.09 -32.39 -22.80
CA TYR A 588 11.58 -31.84 -21.54
C TYR A 588 12.17 -32.95 -20.66
N ARG A 589 13.46 -32.80 -20.31
CA ARG A 589 14.14 -33.63 -19.30
C ARG A 589 14.47 -32.75 -18.11
N LYS A 590 14.00 -33.12 -16.92
CA LYS A 590 14.35 -32.41 -15.68
C LYS A 590 15.87 -32.43 -15.55
N LYS A 591 16.49 -31.25 -15.38
CA LYS A 591 17.92 -31.19 -15.05
C LYS A 591 18.10 -31.89 -13.70
N VAL A 592 18.90 -32.96 -13.71
CA VAL A 592 19.30 -33.73 -12.52
C VAL A 592 20.27 -32.89 -11.71
#